data_AF-A0A946THR3-F1
#
_entry.id   AF-A0A946THR3-F1
#
_cell.length_a   1.000
_cell.length_b   1.000
_cell.length_c   1.000
_cell.angle_alpha   90.00
_cell.angle_beta   90.00
_cell.angle_gamma   90.00
#
_symmetry.space_group_name_H-M   'P 1'
#
loop_
_entity.id
_entity.type
_entity.pdbx_description
1 polymer ?
#
loop_
_entity_poly.entity_id
_entity_poly.type
_entity_poly.pdbx_seq_one_letter_code
_entity_poly.pdbx_strand_id
1 'polypeptide(L)'
;VEKIRYHKCILMADADVDGQHIRTLLLTLLFRYMRPLIEHGYVYMAQPPLFKIKWSNAPHQYVFTDEERDRALAEGQAAGRKIPKENSIQRYKGLGEMDYDELWETTMNPATRTLLQVTLDDAALADEVFSTLMGEDVESRRNFIQRNAKDVRFLDI
;
A
#
# COMPACT_ATOMS: atom_id res chain seq x y z
N VAL A 1 24.55 -8.14 6.56
CA VAL A 1 23.94 -6.78 6.59
C VAL A 1 24.99 -5.67 6.52
N GLU A 2 26.23 -5.87 7.00
CA GLU A 2 27.28 -4.84 7.12
C GLU A 2 27.62 -4.03 5.85
N LYS A 3 27.39 -4.56 4.66
CA LYS A 3 27.62 -3.86 3.38
C LYS A 3 26.37 -3.22 2.78
N ILE A 4 25.28 -3.11 3.54
CA ILE A 4 24.03 -2.54 3.04
C ILE A 4 24.23 -1.06 2.68
N ARG A 5 23.73 -0.66 1.51
CA ARG A 5 23.83 0.74 1.04
C ARG A 5 22.70 1.63 1.54
N TYR A 6 21.53 1.05 1.78
CA TYR A 6 20.33 1.78 2.17
C TYR A 6 19.62 1.07 3.33
N HIS A 7 19.44 1.78 4.44
CA HIS A 7 18.75 1.28 5.63
C HIS A 7 17.22 1.41 5.54
N LYS A 8 16.72 1.98 4.44
CA LYS A 8 15.29 2.03 4.10
C LYS A 8 15.11 1.61 2.64
N CYS A 9 14.60 0.41 2.45
CA CYS A 9 14.11 -0.11 1.18
C CYS A 9 12.59 0.08 1.16
N ILE A 10 12.11 1.04 0.38
CA ILE A 10 10.68 1.34 0.27
C ILE A 10 10.17 0.71 -1.02
N LEU A 11 9.27 -0.26 -0.88
CA LEU A 11 8.53 -0.86 -1.98
C LEU A 11 7.33 0.04 -2.29
N MET A 12 7.35 0.64 -3.47
CA MET A 12 6.27 1.50 -3.95
C MET A 12 5.74 0.91 -5.25
N ALA A 13 4.49 0.47 -5.22
CA ALA A 13 3.76 -0.11 -6.34
C ALA A 13 2.34 0.47 -6.33
N ASP A 14 1.62 0.26 -7.44
CA ASP A 14 0.27 0.76 -7.60
C ASP A 14 -0.69 0.19 -6.53
N ALA A 15 -1.76 0.92 -6.26
CA ALA A 15 -2.78 0.54 -5.28
C ALA A 15 -3.74 -0.55 -5.81
N ASP A 16 -3.56 -0.98 -7.05
CA ASP A 16 -4.39 -1.98 -7.71
C ASP A 16 -3.94 -3.43 -7.43
N VAL A 17 -4.65 -4.38 -8.03
CA VAL A 17 -4.41 -5.83 -7.87
C VAL A 17 -3.04 -6.24 -8.43
N ASP A 18 -2.58 -5.59 -9.49
CA ASP A 18 -1.29 -5.88 -10.12
C ASP A 18 -0.13 -5.37 -9.24
N GLY A 19 -0.29 -4.20 -8.63
CA GLY A 19 0.63 -3.67 -7.63
C GLY A 19 0.72 -4.57 -6.38
N GLN A 20 -0.39 -5.13 -5.92
CA GLN A 20 -0.40 -6.13 -4.83
C GLN A 20 0.34 -7.42 -5.22
N HIS A 21 0.18 -7.87 -6.47
CA HIS A 21 0.91 -9.03 -6.99
C HIS A 21 2.42 -8.76 -7.05
N ILE A 22 2.85 -7.61 -7.58
CA ILE A 22 4.27 -7.20 -7.61
C ILE A 22 4.84 -7.10 -6.20
N ARG A 23 4.10 -6.54 -5.23
CA ARG A 23 4.52 -6.48 -3.82
C ARG A 23 4.78 -7.88 -3.27
N THR A 24 3.89 -8.83 -3.55
CA THR A 24 4.05 -10.21 -3.07
C THR A 24 5.28 -10.88 -3.68
N LEU A 25 5.56 -10.66 -4.97
CA LEU A 25 6.76 -11.14 -5.64
C LEU A 25 8.04 -10.55 -5.04
N LEU A 26 8.07 -9.24 -4.80
CA LEU A 26 9.22 -8.55 -4.19
C LEU A 26 9.45 -8.99 -2.75
N LEU A 27 8.38 -9.15 -1.96
CA LEU A 27 8.48 -9.68 -0.59
C LEU A 27 9.00 -11.12 -0.59
N THR A 28 8.57 -11.95 -1.54
CA THR A 28 9.10 -13.31 -1.70
C THR A 28 10.58 -13.30 -2.01
N LEU A 29 11.02 -12.45 -2.95
CA LEU A 29 12.44 -12.26 -3.27
C LEU A 29 13.24 -11.85 -2.03
N LEU A 30 12.75 -10.84 -1.30
CA LEU A 30 13.42 -10.35 -0.09
C LEU A 30 13.46 -11.44 0.99
N PHE A 31 12.37 -12.15 1.23
CA PHE A 31 12.30 -13.21 2.24
C PHE A 31 13.21 -14.40 1.94
N ARG A 32 13.30 -14.80 0.65
CA ARG A 32 14.10 -15.96 0.23
C ARG A 32 15.60 -15.68 0.15
N TYR A 33 15.98 -14.50 -0.35
CA TYR A 33 17.39 -14.20 -0.65
C TYR A 33 18.02 -13.15 0.25
N MET A 34 17.21 -12.31 0.89
CA MET A 34 17.66 -11.14 1.65
C MET A 34 16.93 -11.02 2.99
N ARG A 35 16.58 -12.15 3.61
CA ARG A 35 15.80 -12.21 4.87
C ARG A 35 16.30 -11.25 5.95
N PRO A 36 17.62 -11.06 6.16
CA PRO A 36 18.10 -10.12 7.16
C PRO A 36 17.61 -8.67 6.96
N LEU A 37 17.23 -8.26 5.74
CA LEU A 37 16.66 -6.93 5.51
C LEU A 37 15.29 -6.76 6.19
N ILE A 38 14.48 -7.83 6.22
CA ILE A 38 13.17 -7.83 6.86
C ILE A 38 13.35 -7.90 8.37
N GLU A 39 14.20 -8.82 8.85
CA GLU A 39 14.48 -9.00 10.29
C GLU A 39 15.05 -7.75 10.95
N HIS A 40 15.87 -6.96 10.23
CA HIS A 40 16.41 -5.69 10.74
C HIS A 40 15.46 -4.50 10.51
N GLY A 41 14.26 -4.73 9.99
CA GLY A 41 13.25 -3.68 9.81
C GLY A 41 13.59 -2.64 8.74
N TYR A 42 14.35 -3.03 7.70
CA TYR A 42 14.74 -2.11 6.63
C TYR A 42 13.76 -2.08 5.46
N VAL A 43 12.80 -2.98 5.41
CA VAL A 43 11.81 -3.08 4.33
C VAL A 43 10.52 -2.35 4.73
N TYR A 44 10.06 -1.46 3.85
CA TYR A 44 8.85 -0.66 4.02
C TYR A 44 7.99 -0.77 2.77
N MET A 45 6.69 -0.56 2.92
CA MET A 45 5.73 -0.42 1.83
C MET A 45 5.15 0.99 1.87
N ALA A 46 5.29 1.72 0.76
CA ALA A 46 4.62 3.01 0.61
C ALA A 46 3.13 2.79 0.37
N GLN A 47 2.30 3.65 0.98
CA GLN A 47 0.87 3.70 0.70
C GLN A 47 0.56 4.94 -0.13
N PRO A 48 0.36 4.80 -1.46
CA PRO A 48 -0.11 5.92 -2.27
C PRO A 48 -1.58 6.24 -1.96
N PRO A 49 -1.99 7.52 -2.11
CA PRO A 49 -3.38 7.91 -1.91
C PRO A 49 -4.27 7.34 -3.00
N LEU A 50 -5.52 7.04 -2.64
CA LEU A 50 -6.53 6.53 -3.56
C LEU A 50 -7.32 7.66 -4.22
N PHE A 51 -7.51 8.78 -3.50
CA PHE A 51 -8.22 9.94 -4.01
C PHE A 51 -7.52 11.27 -3.70
N LYS A 52 -7.73 12.24 -4.59
CA LYS A 52 -7.47 13.67 -4.39
C LYS A 52 -8.79 14.43 -4.44
N ILE A 53 -9.15 15.06 -3.32
CA ILE A 53 -10.29 15.95 -3.20
C ILE A 53 -9.83 17.37 -3.54
N LYS A 54 -10.37 17.92 -4.63
CA LYS A 54 -10.06 19.26 -5.11
C LYS A 54 -11.04 20.24 -4.49
N TRP A 55 -10.59 20.97 -3.48
CA TRP A 55 -11.34 22.08 -2.90
C TRP A 55 -11.09 23.37 -3.70
N SER A 56 -12.14 24.18 -3.90
CA SER A 56 -12.06 25.48 -4.61
C SER A 56 -11.56 26.62 -3.73
N ASN A 57 -11.78 26.53 -2.42
CA ASN A 57 -11.46 27.58 -1.44
C ASN A 57 -10.59 27.07 -0.28
N ALA A 58 -9.98 25.89 -0.45
CA ALA A 58 -9.08 25.29 0.53
C ALA A 58 -7.99 24.48 -0.21
N PRO A 59 -6.87 24.12 0.45
CA PRO A 59 -5.88 23.22 -0.11
C PRO A 59 -6.49 21.87 -0.48
N HIS A 60 -5.98 21.24 -1.54
CA HIS A 60 -6.40 19.90 -1.94
C HIS A 60 -6.06 18.89 -0.85
N GLN A 61 -6.86 17.83 -0.76
CA GLN A 61 -6.73 16.82 0.28
C GLN A 61 -6.57 15.44 -0.34
N TYR A 62 -5.55 14.70 0.07
CA TYR A 62 -5.32 13.31 -0.33
C TYR A 62 -5.87 12.38 0.74
N VAL A 63 -6.53 11.30 0.31
CA VAL A 63 -7.13 10.28 1.19
C VAL A 63 -6.87 8.88 0.63
N PHE A 64 -6.79 7.89 1.52
CA PHE A 64 -6.28 6.55 1.23
C PHE A 64 -7.40 5.50 1.15
N THR A 65 -8.57 5.80 1.70
CA THR A 65 -9.73 4.89 1.69
C THR A 65 -11.02 5.58 1.24
N ASP A 66 -12.01 4.80 0.82
CA ASP A 66 -13.35 5.30 0.53
C ASP A 66 -14.01 5.94 1.76
N GLU A 67 -13.83 5.36 2.94
CA GLU A 67 -14.37 5.91 4.20
C GLU A 67 -13.74 7.26 4.56
N GLU A 68 -12.42 7.39 4.37
CA GLU A 68 -11.71 8.65 4.56
C GLU A 68 -12.18 9.72 3.59
N ARG A 69 -12.45 9.36 2.33
CA ARG A 69 -13.02 10.27 1.34
C ARG A 69 -14.37 10.80 1.80
N ASP A 70 -15.28 9.91 2.18
CA ASP A 70 -16.65 10.29 2.54
C ASP A 70 -16.66 11.15 3.81
N ARG A 71 -15.83 10.80 4.80
CA ARG A 71 -15.62 11.61 6.00
C ARG A 71 -15.04 12.99 5.67
N ALA A 72 -13.98 13.05 4.87
CA ALA A 72 -13.33 14.31 4.49
C ALA A 72 -14.27 15.24 3.70
N LEU A 73 -15.14 14.69 2.86
CA LEU A 73 -16.16 15.45 2.15
C LEU A 73 -17.21 16.02 3.11
N ALA A 74 -17.72 15.22 4.04
CA ALA A 74 -18.70 15.66 5.03
C ALA A 74 -18.13 16.76 5.96
N GLU A 75 -16.92 16.56 6.48
CA GLU A 75 -16.23 17.54 7.31
C GLU A 75 -15.93 18.83 6.54
N GLY A 76 -15.47 18.72 5.30
CA GLY A 76 -15.21 19.88 4.46
C GLY A 76 -16.46 20.69 4.17
N GLN A 77 -17.59 20.04 3.87
CA GLN A 77 -18.88 20.71 3.68
C GLN A 77 -19.35 21.40 4.96
N ALA A 78 -19.25 20.73 6.11
CA ALA A 78 -19.60 21.32 7.41
C ALA A 78 -18.72 22.54 7.75
N ALA A 79 -17.45 22.53 7.33
CA ALA A 79 -16.52 23.64 7.47
C ALA A 79 -16.66 24.73 6.39
N GLY A 80 -17.69 24.66 5.52
CA GLY A 80 -17.92 25.65 4.46
C GLY A 80 -16.96 25.58 3.27
N ARG A 81 -16.22 24.48 3.12
CA ARG A 81 -15.37 24.23 1.94
C ARG A 81 -16.26 23.87 0.75
N LYS A 82 -15.86 24.35 -0.43
CA LYS A 82 -16.56 24.16 -1.70
C LYS A 82 -15.74 23.27 -2.61
N ILE A 83 -16.42 22.39 -3.33
CA ILE A 83 -15.83 21.61 -4.42
C ILE A 83 -16.26 22.17 -5.77
N PRO A 84 -15.41 22.08 -6.82
CA PRO A 84 -15.80 22.38 -8.18
C PRO A 84 -16.99 21.53 -8.63
N LYS A 85 -17.76 22.02 -9.61
CA LYS A 85 -18.88 21.25 -10.19
C LYS A 85 -18.40 20.07 -11.06
N GLU A 86 -17.19 20.17 -11.61
CA GLU A 86 -16.58 19.15 -12.47
C GLU A 86 -15.24 18.72 -11.89
N ASN A 87 -14.92 17.42 -11.99
CA ASN A 87 -13.63 16.84 -11.55
C ASN A 87 -13.24 17.18 -10.10
N SER A 88 -14.22 17.28 -9.19
CA SER A 88 -14.01 17.57 -7.77
C SER A 88 -13.23 16.49 -7.02
N ILE A 89 -13.38 15.24 -7.44
CA ILE A 89 -12.70 14.10 -6.83
C ILE A 89 -11.98 13.36 -7.96
N GLN A 90 -10.66 13.30 -7.84
CA GLN A 90 -9.81 12.50 -8.72
C GLN A 90 -9.48 11.20 -7.99
N ARG A 91 -9.69 10.06 -8.66
CA ARG A 91 -9.28 8.75 -8.17
C ARG A 91 -8.02 8.34 -8.91
N TYR A 92 -7.00 7.92 -8.17
CA TYR A 92 -5.78 7.35 -8.75
C TYR A 92 -5.94 5.85 -8.90
N LYS A 93 -5.66 5.32 -10.09
CA LYS A 93 -5.60 3.88 -10.34
C LYS A 93 -4.19 3.33 -10.18
N GLY A 94 -3.19 4.16 -10.44
CA GLY A 94 -1.79 3.80 -10.32
C GLY A 94 -0.91 5.04 -10.13
N LEU A 95 0.35 4.80 -9.77
CA LEU A 95 1.35 5.84 -9.53
C LEU A 95 1.64 6.66 -10.81
N GLY A 96 1.47 6.06 -11.98
CA GLY A 96 1.66 6.74 -13.26
C GLY A 96 0.62 7.81 -13.59
N GLU A 97 -0.48 7.87 -12.83
CA GLU A 97 -1.50 8.94 -12.95
C GLU A 97 -1.17 10.16 -12.08
N MET A 98 -0.09 10.11 -11.30
CA MET A 98 0.37 11.19 -10.44
C MET A 98 1.51 11.97 -11.10
N ASP A 99 1.48 13.29 -10.95
CA ASP A 99 2.63 14.13 -11.29
C ASP A 99 3.73 14.08 -10.21
N TYR A 100 4.86 14.74 -10.47
CA TYR A 100 6.01 14.69 -9.57
C TYR A 100 5.75 15.40 -8.22
N ASP A 101 4.92 16.45 -8.21
CA ASP A 101 4.56 17.17 -6.98
C ASP A 101 3.61 16.32 -6.13
N GLU A 102 2.64 15.66 -6.76
CA GLU A 102 1.71 14.74 -6.12
C GLU A 102 2.44 13.55 -5.50
N LEU A 103 3.39 12.93 -6.23
CA LEU A 103 4.21 11.84 -5.69
C LEU A 103 5.05 12.32 -4.50
N TRP A 104 5.65 13.50 -4.59
CA TRP A 104 6.45 14.07 -3.52
C TRP A 104 5.63 14.29 -2.26
N GLU A 105 4.51 15.00 -2.36
CA GLU A 105 3.66 15.37 -1.23
C GLU A 105 3.07 14.16 -0.50
N THR A 106 2.83 13.06 -1.22
CA THR A 106 2.02 11.95 -0.71
C THR A 106 2.84 10.73 -0.32
N THR A 107 3.89 10.39 -1.07
CA THR A 107 4.61 9.11 -0.90
C THR A 107 6.10 9.27 -0.63
N MET A 108 6.73 10.35 -1.10
CA MET A 108 8.19 10.50 -0.99
C MET A 108 8.63 11.41 0.15
N ASN A 109 7.87 12.47 0.45
CA ASN A 109 8.21 13.45 1.47
C ASN A 109 8.25 12.80 2.87
N PRO A 110 9.40 12.77 3.56
CA PRO A 110 9.53 12.15 4.87
C PRO A 110 8.60 12.70 5.96
N ALA A 111 8.12 13.95 5.81
CA ALA A 111 7.24 14.60 6.78
C ALA A 111 5.76 14.19 6.64
N THR A 112 5.34 13.76 5.44
CA THR A 112 3.92 13.52 5.13
C THR A 112 3.64 12.10 4.64
N ARG A 113 4.66 11.36 4.19
CA ARG A 113 4.48 10.00 3.67
C ARG A 113 4.02 9.02 4.74
N THR A 114 3.16 8.11 4.33
CA THR A 114 2.75 6.96 5.13
C THR A 114 3.51 5.72 4.66
N LEU A 115 4.26 5.10 5.57
CA LEU A 115 5.01 3.88 5.32
C LEU A 115 4.57 2.78 6.29
N LEU A 116 4.31 1.59 5.76
CA LEU A 116 4.14 0.39 6.56
C LEU A 116 5.49 -0.35 6.64
N GLN A 117 5.99 -0.61 7.84
CA GLN A 117 7.19 -1.42 8.02
C GLN A 117 6.83 -2.91 7.91
N VAL A 118 7.60 -3.67 7.15
CA VAL A 118 7.42 -5.13 7.05
C VAL A 118 8.11 -5.79 8.23
N THR A 119 7.35 -6.58 9.00
CA THR A 119 7.85 -7.36 10.13
C THR A 119 7.84 -8.86 9.81
N LEU A 120 8.63 -9.62 10.55
CA LEU A 120 8.67 -11.08 10.47
C LEU A 120 8.58 -11.64 11.89
N ASP A 121 7.38 -12.08 12.29
CA ASP A 121 7.15 -12.60 13.64
C ASP A 121 7.46 -14.10 13.72
N ASP A 122 6.82 -14.90 12.87
CA ASP A 122 7.05 -16.34 12.76
C ASP A 122 7.65 -16.69 11.38
N ALA A 123 8.93 -17.01 11.37
CA ALA A 123 9.64 -17.36 10.15
C ALA A 123 9.21 -18.70 9.54
N ALA A 124 8.73 -19.65 10.36
CA ALA A 124 8.28 -20.95 9.88
C ALA A 124 6.91 -20.83 9.21
N LEU A 125 5.98 -20.12 9.86
CA LEU A 125 4.67 -19.83 9.27
C LEU A 125 4.79 -19.01 7.98
N ALA A 126 5.66 -17.99 7.97
CA ALA A 126 5.91 -17.21 6.76
C ALA A 126 6.46 -18.09 5.62
N ASP A 127 7.36 -19.03 5.92
CA ASP A 127 7.92 -19.93 4.92
C ASP A 127 6.86 -20.85 4.30
N GLU A 128 5.97 -21.42 5.14
CA GLU A 128 4.83 -22.23 4.71
C GLU A 128 3.90 -21.43 3.80
N VAL A 129 3.52 -20.22 4.21
CA VAL A 129 2.65 -19.34 3.42
C VAL A 129 3.29 -18.99 2.07
N PHE A 130 4.57 -18.60 2.06
CA PHE A 130 5.27 -18.32 0.80
C PHE A 130 5.39 -19.57 -0.08
N SER A 131 5.62 -20.75 0.50
CA SER A 131 5.69 -22.00 -0.25
C SER A 131 4.35 -22.35 -0.89
N THR A 132 3.24 -22.23 -0.16
CA THR A 132 1.89 -22.50 -0.68
C THR A 132 1.47 -21.47 -1.75
N LEU A 133 1.73 -20.17 -1.53
CA LEU A 133 1.28 -19.13 -2.45
C LEU A 133 2.18 -18.97 -3.68
N MET A 134 3.48 -19.23 -3.56
CA MET A 134 4.47 -18.93 -4.61
C MET A 134 5.19 -20.17 -5.15
N GLY A 135 4.99 -21.35 -4.56
CA GLY A 135 5.61 -22.62 -4.99
C GLY A 135 4.91 -23.27 -6.19
N GLU A 136 5.46 -24.38 -6.69
CA GLU A 136 4.99 -25.00 -7.95
C GLU A 136 3.67 -25.79 -7.81
N ASP A 137 3.26 -26.11 -6.57
CA ASP A 137 2.02 -26.85 -6.31
C ASP A 137 0.77 -25.98 -6.50
N VAL A 138 0.17 -26.11 -7.68
CA VAL A 138 -1.05 -25.40 -8.08
C VAL A 138 -2.25 -25.83 -7.23
N GLU A 139 -2.34 -27.09 -6.83
CA GLU A 139 -3.50 -27.60 -6.09
C GLU A 139 -3.54 -27.05 -4.67
N SER A 140 -2.40 -27.09 -3.98
CA SER A 140 -2.25 -26.49 -2.65
C SER A 140 -2.61 -25.01 -2.66
N ARG A 141 -2.07 -24.25 -3.63
CA ARG A 141 -2.39 -22.83 -3.81
C ARG A 141 -3.88 -22.58 -4.03
N ARG A 142 -4.51 -23.37 -4.91
CA ARG A 142 -5.94 -23.23 -5.23
C ARG A 142 -6.80 -23.48 -4.00
N ASN A 143 -6.49 -24.52 -3.22
CA ASN A 143 -7.23 -24.87 -2.01
C ASN A 143 -7.06 -23.77 -0.94
N PHE A 144 -5.85 -23.23 -0.78
CA PHE A 144 -5.59 -22.10 0.13
C PHE A 144 -6.43 -20.87 -0.23
N ILE A 145 -6.45 -20.49 -1.51
CA ILE A 145 -7.24 -19.33 -1.97
C ILE A 145 -8.73 -19.57 -1.72
N GLN A 146 -9.26 -20.74 -2.08
CA GLN A 146 -10.69 -21.03 -1.89
C GLN A 146 -11.12 -21.04 -0.42
N ARG A 147 -10.25 -21.52 0.47
CA ARG A 147 -10.52 -21.57 1.90
C ARG A 147 -10.53 -20.19 2.52
N ASN A 148 -9.56 -19.34 2.18
CA ASN A 148 -9.34 -18.07 2.88
C ASN A 148 -9.98 -16.85 2.18
N ALA A 149 -10.28 -16.91 0.88
CA ALA A 149 -10.77 -15.74 0.12
C ALA A 149 -12.08 -15.14 0.65
N LYS A 150 -12.94 -15.94 1.29
CA LYS A 150 -14.20 -15.46 1.87
C LYS A 150 -13.98 -14.70 3.19
N ASP A 151 -12.89 -14.99 3.88
CA ASP A 151 -12.62 -14.52 5.23
C ASP A 151 -11.63 -13.34 5.27
N VAL A 152 -11.10 -12.91 4.11
CA VAL A 152 -10.15 -11.78 3.99
C VAL A 152 -10.66 -10.50 4.66
N ARG A 153 -11.98 -10.27 4.63
CA ARG A 153 -12.61 -9.09 5.25
C ARG A 153 -12.55 -9.07 6.78
N PHE A 154 -12.20 -10.20 7.41
CA PHE A 154 -12.17 -10.38 8.86
C PHE A 154 -10.76 -10.38 9.45
N LEU A 155 -9.71 -10.17 8.64
CA LEU A 155 -8.33 -10.19 9.12
C LEU A 155 -7.97 -9.01 10.02
N ASP A 156 -8.68 -7.88 9.88
CA ASP A 156 -8.39 -6.62 10.58
C ASP A 156 -9.54 -6.16 11.52
N ILE A 157 -10.44 -7.06 11.96
CA ILE A 157 -11.50 -6.74 12.95
C ILE A 157 -10.98 -6.82 14.38
#